data_AF-A0A183BYC3-F1
#
_entry.id   AF-A0A183BYC3-F1
#
_cell.length_a   1.000
_cell.length_b   1.000
_cell.length_c   1.000
_cell.angle_alpha   90.00
_cell.angle_beta   90.00
_cell.angle_gamma   90.00
#
_symmetry.space_group_name_H-M   'P 1'
#
loop_
_entity.id
_entity.type
_entity.pdbx_description
1 polymer ?
#
loop_
_entity_poly.entity_id
_entity_poly.type
_entity_poly.pdbx_seq_one_letter_code
_entity_poly.pdbx_strand_id
1 'polypeptide(L)'
;MQEELNATSLHYRGRPYHLTDSGEADMDIEIDMVEMEQYQQPHNARGDTALPPELSNGRSAKVVDKKERQSANDELLAKTRGQMAENTEIIHKFEQGMPQLELKFRMFQETRLYTRDLLDCLNEKIVQIDALDERVSEMWRQRTERLVARRRQDVQDQYERCAATAAGRTWAAPSADYTQREAEREARRNRRRRERAQHKSSETVHHEGLSSDDEETTSQEVFYRETIVSVLQGVDDLFLDTSDEFCQLEHIMQRILHWLSVDPISFEQAYIPLCLPKLLGPFVRLRLVDWRPLKNPAPLHSMPWYRALLLAGLDNSGLEDLEHPALVFLIPSVVEKIVFPKIAKIVREQWDPLSLSESSNLAQLLRTLVEEYPKKYD
;
A
#
# COMPACT_ATOMS: atom_id res chain seq x y z
N MET A 1 10.36 -28.27 15.01
CA MET A 1 9.38 -27.41 14.30
C MET A 1 8.23 -26.98 15.22
N GLN A 2 8.50 -26.67 16.49
CA GLN A 2 7.46 -26.24 17.44
C GLN A 2 7.96 -25.18 18.45
N GLU A 3 9.25 -24.84 18.41
CA GLU A 3 9.89 -23.83 19.26
C GLU A 3 10.04 -22.47 18.55
N GLU A 4 10.09 -22.45 17.22
CA GLU A 4 10.14 -21.22 16.41
C GLU A 4 8.79 -20.45 16.39
N LEU A 5 7.69 -21.09 16.80
CA LEU A 5 6.37 -20.47 16.90
C LEU A 5 6.19 -19.59 18.16
N ASN A 6 7.14 -19.60 19.09
CA ASN A 6 7.07 -18.79 20.31
C ASN A 6 7.67 -17.37 20.18
N ALA A 7 8.32 -17.04 19.05
CA ALA A 7 9.05 -15.78 18.87
C ALA A 7 8.15 -14.54 18.64
N THR A 8 6.86 -14.73 18.35
CA THR A 8 5.93 -13.65 17.93
C THR A 8 4.82 -13.34 18.94
N SER A 9 4.87 -13.91 20.15
CA SER A 9 3.81 -13.80 21.15
C SER A 9 4.00 -12.62 22.12
N LEU A 10 3.79 -11.39 21.65
CA LEU A 10 3.67 -10.21 22.52
C LEU A 10 2.28 -10.16 23.18
N HIS A 11 2.13 -10.86 24.31
CA HIS A 11 0.90 -10.87 25.11
C HIS A 11 0.59 -9.48 25.72
N TYR A 12 -0.33 -8.73 25.08
CA TYR A 12 -0.86 -7.49 25.65
C TYR A 12 -1.83 -7.79 26.81
N ARG A 13 -1.28 -7.96 28.01
CA ARG A 13 -2.03 -8.31 29.23
C ARG A 13 -2.82 -7.11 29.75
N GLY A 14 -4.01 -6.89 29.19
CA GLY A 14 -4.85 -5.73 29.48
C GLY A 14 -5.18 -5.54 30.95
N ARG A 15 -5.16 -4.27 31.40
CA ARG A 15 -5.99 -3.77 32.50
C ARG A 15 -7.21 -3.06 31.90
N PRO A 16 -8.41 -3.17 32.50
CA PRO A 16 -9.57 -2.45 32.01
C PRO A 16 -9.46 -0.97 32.37
N TYR A 17 -9.55 -0.10 31.38
CA TYR A 17 -9.89 1.31 31.60
C TYR A 17 -11.42 1.44 31.61
N HIS A 18 -11.97 1.87 32.74
CA HIS A 18 -13.35 2.38 32.75
C HIS A 18 -13.34 3.74 32.04
N LEU A 19 -14.24 3.93 31.08
CA LEU A 19 -14.54 5.28 30.57
C LEU A 19 -15.42 6.01 31.58
N THR A 20 -14.92 7.11 32.11
CA THR A 20 -15.74 8.13 32.79
C THR A 20 -15.23 9.52 32.44
N ASP A 21 -15.95 10.17 31.53
CA ASP A 21 -16.16 11.62 31.41
C ASP A 21 -14.95 12.57 31.14
N SER A 22 -15.32 13.73 30.60
CA SER A 22 -14.59 15.00 30.45
C SER A 22 -13.19 15.10 31.08
N GLY A 23 -12.19 15.14 30.19
CA GLY A 23 -10.84 15.63 30.48
C GLY A 23 -10.32 16.48 29.32
N GLU A 24 -10.32 17.80 29.49
CA GLU A 24 -9.53 18.69 28.65
C GLU A 24 -8.04 18.43 28.95
N ALA A 25 -7.28 18.08 27.92
CA ALA A 25 -5.85 17.77 28.06
C ALA A 25 -5.02 19.05 27.91
N ASP A 26 -5.06 19.91 28.93
CA ASP A 26 -4.10 21.00 29.07
C ASP A 26 -2.68 20.43 29.06
N MET A 27 -1.87 20.85 28.08
CA MET A 27 -0.43 20.64 28.10
C MET A 27 0.20 21.83 28.82
N ASP A 28 0.28 21.75 30.15
CA ASP A 28 1.04 22.68 30.96
C ASP A 28 2.50 22.71 30.48
N ILE A 29 2.89 23.82 29.85
CA ILE A 29 4.29 24.09 29.55
C ILE A 29 4.89 24.73 30.80
N GLU A 30 5.50 23.91 31.67
CA GLU A 30 6.30 24.39 32.80
C GLU A 30 7.52 25.18 32.28
N ILE A 31 7.35 26.49 32.09
CA ILE A 31 8.45 27.44 31.89
C ILE A 31 9.04 27.73 33.26
N ASP A 32 10.22 27.17 33.52
CA ASP A 32 10.93 27.26 34.80
C ASP A 32 11.47 28.68 35.05
N MET A 33 10.59 29.60 35.46
CA MET A 33 10.85 31.04 35.64
C MET A 33 11.67 31.38 36.91
N VAL A 34 12.75 30.64 37.18
CA VAL A 34 13.55 30.77 38.41
C VAL A 34 14.91 31.43 38.14
N GLU A 35 14.95 32.60 37.48
CA GLU A 35 16.11 33.53 37.58
C GLU A 35 15.88 34.99 37.08
N MET A 36 14.79 35.69 37.48
CA MET A 36 14.67 37.15 37.23
C MET A 36 14.12 38.06 38.36
N GLU A 37 13.87 37.56 39.57
CA GLU A 37 13.40 38.40 40.70
C GLU A 37 14.52 38.90 41.64
N GLN A 38 15.41 39.79 41.17
CA GLN A 38 16.34 40.52 42.09
C GLN A 38 16.51 42.03 41.84
N TYR A 39 15.96 42.61 40.76
CA TYR A 39 16.19 44.04 40.42
C TYR A 39 14.90 44.86 40.20
N GLN A 40 14.06 44.94 41.23
CA GLN A 40 13.12 46.06 41.40
C GLN A 40 12.62 46.23 42.84
N GLN A 41 13.17 47.21 43.57
CA GLN A 41 12.54 47.79 44.77
C GLN A 41 12.57 49.32 44.68
N PRO A 42 11.40 50.01 44.70
CA PRO A 42 11.34 51.47 44.72
C PRO A 42 11.44 51.99 46.15
N HIS A 43 12.63 52.44 46.56
CA HIS A 43 12.80 53.13 47.85
C HIS A 43 12.17 54.54 47.83
N ASN A 44 10.92 54.62 48.27
CA ASN A 44 10.30 55.88 48.65
C ASN A 44 10.99 56.48 49.89
N ALA A 45 11.53 57.70 49.76
CA ALA A 45 11.98 58.51 50.88
C ALA A 45 11.55 59.96 50.66
N ARG A 46 10.86 60.55 51.65
CA ARG A 46 10.36 61.93 51.62
C ARG A 46 10.52 62.54 53.01
N GLY A 47 11.27 63.63 53.11
CA GLY A 47 11.59 64.32 54.36
C GLY A 47 12.47 65.55 54.09
N ASP A 48 12.34 66.59 54.91
CA ASP A 48 12.70 67.97 54.55
C ASP A 48 14.15 68.40 54.90
N THR A 49 14.44 69.68 54.62
CA THR A 49 15.75 70.31 54.45
C THR A 49 16.57 70.61 55.72
N ALA A 50 17.90 70.47 55.63
CA ALA A 50 18.90 71.27 56.38
C ALA A 50 20.31 71.24 55.72
N LEU A 51 21.18 72.22 56.02
CA LEU A 51 22.58 72.36 55.56
C LEU A 51 23.42 73.16 56.60
N PRO A 52 24.78 73.15 56.57
CA PRO A 52 25.71 72.23 55.89
C PRO A 52 26.44 71.37 56.98
N PRO A 53 27.71 71.52 57.45
CA PRO A 53 28.94 72.20 56.97
C PRO A 53 29.97 71.19 56.37
N GLU A 54 31.27 71.34 56.64
CA GLU A 54 32.38 70.46 56.18
C GLU A 54 33.31 70.06 57.38
N LEU A 55 34.35 69.19 57.31
CA LEU A 55 35.51 69.22 56.39
C LEU A 55 36.17 67.86 56.05
N SER A 56 36.69 67.85 54.82
CA SER A 56 37.78 67.05 54.22
C SER A 56 38.53 65.96 55.04
N ASN A 57 38.31 64.71 54.63
CA ASN A 57 39.43 63.86 54.15
C ASN A 57 38.96 62.71 53.23
N GLY A 58 37.72 62.24 53.38
CA GLY A 58 37.15 61.15 52.57
C GLY A 58 36.63 61.51 51.16
N ARG A 59 36.85 62.74 50.66
CA ARG A 59 36.26 63.19 49.37
C ARG A 59 36.80 62.41 48.17
N SER A 60 38.12 62.24 48.06
CA SER A 60 38.73 61.52 46.92
C SER A 60 38.34 60.04 46.89
N ALA A 61 38.36 59.36 48.04
CA ALA A 61 37.96 57.95 48.15
C ALA A 61 36.50 57.73 47.72
N LYS A 62 35.56 58.58 48.17
CA LYS A 62 34.15 58.50 47.74
C LYS A 62 33.92 58.83 46.26
N VAL A 63 34.80 59.59 45.62
CA VAL A 63 34.73 59.83 44.16
C VAL A 63 35.25 58.64 43.38
N VAL A 64 36.30 57.96 43.84
CA VAL A 64 36.81 56.71 43.25
C VAL A 64 35.77 55.59 43.41
N ASP A 65 35.30 55.33 44.62
CA ASP A 65 34.27 54.33 44.96
C ASP A 65 32.92 54.58 44.26
N LYS A 66 32.59 55.82 43.90
CA LYS A 66 31.45 56.14 43.01
C LYS A 66 31.76 55.83 41.55
N LYS A 67 32.96 56.17 41.07
CA LYS A 67 33.38 55.94 39.67
C LYS A 67 33.53 54.45 39.35
N GLU A 68 34.02 53.66 40.30
CA GLU A 68 34.11 52.20 40.22
C GLU A 68 32.71 51.57 40.11
N ARG A 69 31.74 52.00 40.95
CA ARG A 69 30.34 51.56 40.79
C ARG A 69 29.70 52.00 39.49
N GLN A 70 30.05 53.16 38.93
CA GLN A 70 29.60 53.54 37.60
C GLN A 70 30.19 52.61 36.53
N SER A 71 31.50 52.36 36.55
CA SER A 71 32.16 51.44 35.62
C SER A 71 31.56 50.02 35.67
N ALA A 72 31.31 49.49 36.86
CA ALA A 72 30.71 48.17 37.03
C ALA A 72 29.24 48.11 36.55
N ASN A 73 28.50 49.22 36.69
CA ASN A 73 27.13 49.32 36.18
C ASN A 73 27.11 49.49 34.64
N ASP A 74 28.05 50.24 34.08
CA ASP A 74 28.21 50.39 32.62
C ASP A 74 28.62 49.05 31.97
N GLU A 75 29.49 48.26 32.63
CA GLU A 75 29.87 46.90 32.23
C GLU A 75 28.68 45.92 32.33
N LEU A 76 27.90 45.97 33.43
CA LEU A 76 26.67 45.18 33.56
C LEU A 76 25.66 45.55 32.47
N LEU A 77 25.43 46.83 32.20
CA LEU A 77 24.56 47.31 31.14
C LEU A 77 25.04 46.87 29.75
N ALA A 78 26.35 46.83 29.51
CA ALA A 78 26.92 46.29 28.28
C ALA A 78 26.65 44.77 28.14
N LYS A 79 26.82 44.01 29.22
CA LYS A 79 26.51 42.57 29.25
C LYS A 79 25.03 42.30 29.00
N THR A 80 24.12 42.98 29.70
CA THR A 80 22.67 42.79 29.52
C THR A 80 22.21 43.22 28.14
N ARG A 81 22.81 44.26 27.53
CA ARG A 81 22.57 44.62 26.12
C ARG A 81 23.03 43.55 25.15
N GLY A 82 24.18 42.91 25.40
CA GLY A 82 24.65 41.75 24.63
C GLY A 82 23.65 40.59 24.68
N GLN A 83 23.20 40.23 25.90
CA GLN A 83 22.19 39.18 26.10
C GLN A 83 20.83 39.52 25.47
N MET A 84 20.39 40.79 25.51
CA MET A 84 19.19 41.21 24.78
C MET A 84 19.36 41.05 23.27
N ALA A 85 20.50 41.45 22.70
CA ALA A 85 20.77 41.31 21.27
C ALA A 85 20.76 39.84 20.83
N GLU A 86 21.47 38.98 21.57
CA GLU A 86 21.49 37.52 21.37
C GLU A 86 20.07 36.92 21.46
N ASN A 87 19.30 37.26 22.50
CA ASN A 87 17.92 36.82 22.64
C ASN A 87 17.02 37.31 21.49
N THR A 88 17.17 38.54 21.00
CA THR A 88 16.40 39.02 19.83
C THR A 88 16.79 38.30 18.54
N GLU A 89 18.06 37.93 18.37
CA GLU A 89 18.50 37.12 17.22
C GLU A 89 17.95 35.69 17.28
N ILE A 90 17.85 35.11 18.49
CA ILE A 90 17.23 33.80 18.73
C ILE A 90 15.72 33.84 18.46
N ILE A 91 15.01 34.85 18.97
CA ILE A 91 13.57 35.03 18.71
C ILE A 91 13.31 35.16 17.20
N HIS A 92 14.06 36.01 16.50
CA HIS A 92 13.93 36.18 15.06
C HIS A 92 14.19 34.88 14.27
N LYS A 93 15.13 34.02 14.71
CA LYS A 93 15.34 32.69 14.12
C LYS A 93 14.15 31.75 14.34
N PHE A 94 13.51 31.80 15.52
CA PHE A 94 12.28 31.03 15.76
C PHE A 94 11.09 31.56 14.96
N GLU A 95 10.93 32.88 14.83
CA GLU A 95 9.91 33.51 13.98
C GLU A 95 10.08 33.11 12.50
N GLN A 96 11.32 33.04 12.01
CA GLN A 96 11.63 32.53 10.66
C GLN A 96 11.32 31.03 10.47
N GLY A 97 11.48 30.22 11.51
CA GLY A 97 11.17 28.77 11.48
C GLY A 97 9.68 28.45 11.66
N MET A 98 8.91 29.34 12.30
CA MET A 98 7.52 29.11 12.71
C MET A 98 6.60 28.66 11.55
N PRO A 99 6.62 29.26 10.34
CA PRO A 99 5.72 28.84 9.25
C PRO A 99 6.02 27.43 8.72
N GLN A 100 7.28 26.98 8.78
CA GLN A 100 7.65 25.61 8.40
C GLN A 100 7.18 24.59 9.44
N LEU A 101 7.26 24.95 10.72
CA LEU A 101 6.77 24.11 11.81
C LEU A 101 5.23 24.01 11.81
N GLU A 102 4.53 25.11 11.54
CA GLU A 102 3.07 25.14 11.36
C GLU A 102 2.63 24.24 10.19
N LEU A 103 3.30 24.35 9.02
CA LEU A 103 3.03 23.52 7.86
C LEU A 103 3.20 22.02 8.17
N LYS A 104 4.32 21.64 8.81
CA LYS A 104 4.56 20.24 9.23
C LYS A 104 3.52 19.77 10.24
N PHE A 105 3.19 20.59 11.25
CA PHE A 105 2.17 20.24 12.24
C PHE A 105 0.80 20.01 11.59
N ARG A 106 0.36 20.92 10.70
CA ARG A 106 -0.91 20.79 9.99
C ARG A 106 -0.95 19.51 9.15
N MET A 107 0.10 19.28 8.35
CA MET A 107 0.28 18.06 7.56
C MET A 107 0.17 16.80 8.43
N PHE A 108 0.87 16.72 9.57
CA PHE A 108 0.76 15.55 10.46
C PHE A 108 -0.67 15.34 11.02
N GLN A 109 -1.41 16.42 11.33
CA GLN A 109 -2.79 16.29 11.79
C GLN A 109 -3.74 15.82 10.66
N GLU A 110 -3.62 16.43 9.48
CA GLU A 110 -4.41 16.10 8.29
C GLU A 110 -4.16 14.65 7.85
N THR A 111 -2.89 14.23 7.74
CA THR A 111 -2.51 12.85 7.43
C THR A 111 -2.98 11.88 8.52
N ARG A 112 -2.84 12.20 9.82
CA ARG A 112 -3.27 11.30 10.91
C ARG A 112 -4.78 11.03 10.88
N LEU A 113 -5.59 12.06 10.65
CA LEU A 113 -7.05 11.92 10.52
C LEU A 113 -7.39 11.14 9.24
N TYR A 114 -6.85 11.55 8.09
CA TYR A 114 -7.11 10.90 6.81
C TYR A 114 -6.72 9.42 6.78
N THR A 115 -5.54 9.06 7.31
CA THR A 115 -5.08 7.66 7.35
C THR A 115 -5.93 6.80 8.28
N ARG A 116 -6.44 7.33 9.41
CA ARG A 116 -7.43 6.60 10.24
C ARG A 116 -8.69 6.33 9.43
N ASP A 117 -9.29 7.37 8.85
CA ASP A 117 -10.59 7.29 8.18
C ASP A 117 -10.52 6.41 6.91
N LEU A 118 -9.40 6.45 6.19
CA LEU A 118 -9.08 5.54 5.08
C LEU A 118 -8.92 4.08 5.53
N LEU A 119 -8.23 3.84 6.65
CA LEU A 119 -8.05 2.48 7.18
C LEU A 119 -9.37 1.91 7.72
N ASP A 120 -10.21 2.70 8.39
CA ASP A 120 -11.51 2.25 8.86
C ASP A 120 -12.44 1.91 7.68
N CYS A 121 -12.46 2.73 6.63
CA CYS A 121 -13.14 2.40 5.37
C CYS A 121 -12.61 1.09 4.75
N LEU A 122 -11.29 0.95 4.60
CA LEU A 122 -10.68 -0.25 4.05
C LEU A 122 -10.93 -1.51 4.89
N ASN A 123 -10.96 -1.40 6.22
CA ASN A 123 -11.25 -2.50 7.14
C ASN A 123 -12.70 -3.03 6.99
N GLU A 124 -13.67 -2.17 6.64
CA GLU A 124 -15.02 -2.62 6.29
C GLU A 124 -15.07 -3.27 4.90
N LYS A 125 -14.46 -2.62 3.90
CA LYS A 125 -14.55 -3.05 2.50
C LYS A 125 -13.72 -4.30 2.20
N ILE A 126 -12.62 -4.57 2.91
CA ILE A 126 -11.70 -5.68 2.60
C ILE A 126 -12.38 -7.06 2.59
N VAL A 127 -13.33 -7.31 3.49
CA VAL A 127 -14.09 -8.57 3.54
C VAL A 127 -14.92 -8.79 2.26
N GLN A 128 -15.43 -7.70 1.69
CA GLN A 128 -16.20 -7.73 0.44
C GLN A 128 -15.26 -7.92 -0.76
N ILE A 129 -14.09 -7.27 -0.76
CA ILE A 129 -13.02 -7.45 -1.76
C ILE A 129 -12.54 -8.90 -1.80
N ASP A 130 -12.30 -9.51 -0.63
CA ASP A 130 -11.90 -10.92 -0.52
C ASP A 130 -13.00 -11.86 -1.03
N ALA A 131 -14.28 -11.59 -0.73
CA ALA A 131 -15.40 -12.38 -1.23
C ALA A 131 -15.54 -12.32 -2.77
N LEU A 132 -15.29 -11.16 -3.38
CA LEU A 132 -15.32 -10.98 -4.84
C LEU A 132 -14.13 -11.69 -5.53
N ASP A 133 -12.91 -11.53 -5.00
CA ASP A 133 -11.69 -12.17 -5.50
C ASP A 133 -11.73 -13.70 -5.35
N GLU A 134 -12.26 -14.21 -4.23
CA GLU A 134 -12.40 -15.65 -4.02
C GLU A 134 -13.50 -16.26 -4.90
N ARG A 135 -14.64 -15.58 -5.10
CA ARG A 135 -15.72 -16.07 -5.97
C ARG A 135 -15.25 -16.32 -7.41
N VAL A 136 -14.36 -15.49 -7.94
CA VAL A 136 -13.74 -15.70 -9.27
C VAL A 136 -12.63 -16.75 -9.21
N SER A 137 -11.81 -16.74 -8.15
CA SER A 137 -10.74 -17.73 -7.97
C SER A 137 -11.26 -19.17 -7.89
N GLU A 138 -12.27 -19.40 -7.06
CA GLU A 138 -12.95 -20.68 -6.85
C GLU A 138 -13.58 -21.20 -8.15
N MET A 139 -14.29 -20.32 -8.88
CA MET A 139 -14.95 -20.68 -10.14
C MET A 139 -13.93 -21.13 -11.22
N TRP A 140 -12.78 -20.48 -11.32
CA TRP A 140 -11.71 -20.92 -12.22
C TRP A 140 -10.95 -22.16 -11.69
N ARG A 141 -10.80 -22.33 -10.38
CA ARG A 141 -10.21 -23.56 -9.80
C ARG A 141 -11.07 -24.78 -10.09
N GLN A 142 -12.38 -24.71 -9.84
CA GLN A 142 -13.34 -25.77 -10.15
C GLN A 142 -13.37 -26.13 -11.65
N ARG A 143 -13.18 -25.15 -12.53
CA ARG A 143 -13.00 -25.39 -13.98
C ARG A 143 -11.78 -26.26 -14.25
N THR A 144 -10.61 -25.86 -13.75
CA THR A 144 -9.35 -26.56 -14.01
C THR A 144 -9.33 -27.95 -13.37
N GLU A 145 -9.84 -28.10 -12.15
CA GLU A 145 -10.09 -29.39 -11.49
C GLU A 145 -10.96 -30.32 -12.36
N ARG A 146 -12.08 -29.80 -12.90
CA ARG A 146 -13.01 -30.56 -13.76
C ARG A 146 -12.35 -31.01 -15.07
N LEU A 147 -11.57 -30.15 -15.72
CA LEU A 147 -10.84 -30.49 -16.95
C LEU A 147 -9.77 -31.57 -16.68
N VAL A 148 -8.99 -31.44 -15.60
CA VAL A 148 -7.99 -32.43 -15.20
C VAL A 148 -8.65 -33.78 -14.86
N ALA A 149 -9.76 -33.77 -14.12
CA ALA A 149 -10.52 -34.98 -13.80
C ALA A 149 -11.09 -35.64 -15.07
N ARG A 150 -11.68 -34.86 -15.98
CA ARG A 150 -12.20 -35.35 -17.27
C ARG A 150 -11.11 -36.02 -18.10
N ARG A 151 -9.94 -35.39 -18.26
CA ARG A 151 -8.84 -35.97 -19.06
C ARG A 151 -8.27 -37.24 -18.43
N ARG A 152 -8.18 -37.33 -17.10
CA ARG A 152 -7.80 -38.58 -16.41
C ARG A 152 -8.80 -39.70 -16.70
N GLN A 153 -10.10 -39.42 -16.64
CA GLN A 153 -11.13 -40.40 -16.99
C GLN A 153 -11.12 -40.76 -18.48
N ASP A 154 -10.96 -39.78 -19.37
CA ASP A 154 -10.89 -39.99 -20.83
C ASP A 154 -9.74 -40.93 -21.23
N VAL A 155 -8.60 -40.83 -20.54
CA VAL A 155 -7.41 -41.69 -20.69
C VAL A 155 -7.65 -43.07 -20.09
N GLN A 156 -8.22 -43.17 -18.88
CA GLN A 156 -8.55 -44.46 -18.24
C GLN A 156 -9.54 -45.26 -19.10
N ASP A 157 -10.62 -44.61 -19.55
CA ASP A 157 -11.63 -45.19 -20.44
C ASP A 157 -11.06 -45.68 -21.78
N GLN A 158 -9.96 -45.08 -22.27
CA GLN A 158 -9.23 -45.53 -23.46
C GLN A 158 -8.27 -46.68 -23.15
N TYR A 159 -7.53 -46.58 -22.04
CA TYR A 159 -6.59 -47.61 -21.58
C TYR A 159 -7.31 -48.94 -21.35
N GLU A 160 -8.45 -48.95 -20.66
CA GLU A 160 -9.24 -50.16 -20.41
C GLU A 160 -9.73 -50.82 -21.71
N ARG A 161 -10.20 -50.01 -22.67
CA ARG A 161 -10.64 -50.47 -23.99
C ARG A 161 -9.48 -51.08 -24.79
N CYS A 162 -8.32 -50.44 -24.79
CA CYS A 162 -7.10 -50.97 -25.40
C CYS A 162 -6.61 -52.26 -24.70
N ALA A 163 -6.58 -52.29 -23.37
CA ALA A 163 -6.11 -53.43 -22.58
C ALA A 163 -7.02 -54.66 -22.70
N ALA A 164 -8.34 -54.47 -22.80
CA ALA A 164 -9.28 -55.55 -23.10
C ALA A 164 -9.02 -56.12 -24.51
N THR A 165 -8.87 -55.25 -25.50
CA THR A 165 -8.65 -55.63 -26.90
C THR A 165 -7.31 -56.37 -27.07
N ALA A 166 -6.24 -55.86 -26.47
CA ALA A 166 -4.90 -56.48 -26.46
C ALA A 166 -4.87 -57.84 -25.75
N ALA A 167 -5.72 -58.04 -24.73
CA ALA A 167 -5.90 -59.32 -24.05
C ALA A 167 -6.91 -60.25 -24.76
N GLY A 168 -7.27 -59.98 -26.02
CA GLY A 168 -8.16 -60.81 -26.83
C GLY A 168 -9.63 -60.82 -26.38
N ARG A 169 -10.03 -59.91 -25.48
CA ARG A 169 -11.42 -59.80 -25.00
C ARG A 169 -12.22 -58.86 -25.89
N THR A 170 -13.41 -59.29 -26.31
CA THR A 170 -14.41 -58.40 -26.93
C THR A 170 -14.72 -57.25 -25.98
N TRP A 171 -14.55 -56.00 -26.44
CA TRP A 171 -14.93 -54.83 -25.65
C TRP A 171 -16.45 -54.71 -25.54
N ALA A 172 -16.94 -54.57 -24.31
CA ALA A 172 -18.30 -54.15 -23.99
C ALA A 172 -18.21 -52.94 -23.05
N ALA A 173 -19.09 -51.95 -23.26
CA ALA A 173 -19.12 -50.76 -22.41
C ALA A 173 -19.49 -51.14 -20.95
N PRO A 174 -18.67 -50.78 -19.93
CA PRO A 174 -18.93 -51.20 -18.55
C PRO A 174 -20.18 -50.61 -17.91
N SER A 175 -20.62 -49.41 -18.32
CA SER A 175 -21.84 -48.75 -17.82
C SER A 175 -22.45 -47.82 -18.87
N ALA A 176 -23.67 -47.33 -18.61
CA ALA A 176 -24.27 -46.26 -19.40
C ALA A 176 -23.44 -44.95 -19.34
N ASP A 177 -22.85 -44.65 -18.18
CA ASP A 177 -22.01 -43.45 -18.02
C ASP A 177 -20.74 -43.53 -18.89
N TYR A 178 -20.20 -44.74 -19.10
CA TYR A 178 -19.11 -44.93 -20.08
C TYR A 178 -19.56 -44.56 -21.49
N THR A 179 -20.74 -45.01 -21.93
CA THR A 179 -21.23 -44.72 -23.30
C THR A 179 -21.55 -43.24 -23.46
N GLN A 180 -22.05 -42.56 -22.42
CA GLN A 180 -22.18 -41.11 -22.42
C GLN A 180 -20.83 -40.41 -22.55
N ARG A 181 -19.82 -40.77 -21.73
CA ARG A 181 -18.47 -40.18 -21.85
C ARG A 181 -17.80 -40.47 -23.18
N GLU A 182 -18.05 -41.63 -23.79
CA GLU A 182 -17.56 -41.95 -25.14
C GLU A 182 -18.22 -41.08 -26.21
N ALA A 183 -19.54 -40.88 -26.14
CA ALA A 183 -20.28 -39.98 -27.03
C ALA A 183 -19.84 -38.51 -26.85
N GLU A 184 -19.62 -38.03 -25.62
CA GLU A 184 -19.12 -36.68 -25.34
C GLU A 184 -17.68 -36.48 -25.86
N ARG A 185 -16.79 -37.47 -25.69
CA ARG A 185 -15.44 -37.48 -26.29
C ARG A 185 -15.51 -37.45 -27.82
N GLU A 186 -16.46 -38.14 -28.44
CA GLU A 186 -16.63 -38.10 -29.89
C GLU A 186 -17.24 -36.78 -30.38
N ALA A 187 -18.21 -36.21 -29.66
CA ALA A 187 -18.77 -34.89 -29.96
C ALA A 187 -17.68 -33.80 -29.91
N ARG A 188 -16.82 -33.82 -28.88
CA ARG A 188 -15.62 -32.98 -28.76
C ARG A 188 -14.67 -33.12 -29.96
N ARG A 189 -14.26 -34.36 -30.28
CA ARG A 189 -13.39 -34.64 -31.45
C ARG A 189 -14.02 -34.21 -32.78
N ASN A 190 -15.33 -34.37 -32.94
CA ASN A 190 -16.05 -33.97 -34.14
C ASN A 190 -16.27 -32.44 -34.23
N ARG A 191 -16.34 -31.71 -33.11
CA ARG A 191 -16.31 -30.24 -33.09
C ARG A 191 -14.95 -29.74 -33.61
N ARG A 192 -13.84 -30.21 -33.02
CA ARG A 192 -12.46 -29.92 -33.48
C ARG A 192 -12.21 -30.25 -34.96
N ARG A 193 -12.78 -31.35 -35.47
CA ARG A 193 -12.72 -31.70 -36.90
C ARG A 193 -13.45 -30.68 -37.80
N ARG A 194 -14.59 -30.14 -37.36
CA ARG A 194 -15.36 -29.12 -38.10
C ARG A 194 -14.65 -27.77 -38.11
N GLU A 195 -14.14 -27.34 -36.96
CA GLU A 195 -13.38 -26.08 -36.81
C GLU A 195 -12.15 -26.07 -37.74
N ARG A 196 -11.32 -27.12 -37.70
CA ARG A 196 -10.17 -27.28 -38.62
C ARG A 196 -10.57 -27.33 -40.10
N ALA A 197 -11.75 -27.89 -40.42
CA ALA A 197 -12.25 -27.93 -41.79
C ALA A 197 -12.74 -26.56 -42.30
N GLN A 198 -13.16 -25.67 -41.40
CA GLN A 198 -13.53 -24.28 -41.69
C GLN A 198 -12.30 -23.38 -41.79
N HIS A 199 -11.33 -23.50 -40.87
CA HIS A 199 -10.11 -22.68 -40.82
C HIS A 199 -8.99 -23.10 -41.80
N LYS A 200 -9.35 -23.66 -42.96
CA LYS A 200 -8.40 -24.15 -43.98
C LYS A 200 -7.49 -23.09 -44.63
N SER A 201 -7.70 -21.81 -44.36
CA SER A 201 -6.88 -20.69 -44.85
C SER A 201 -5.72 -20.30 -43.92
N SER A 202 -5.59 -20.93 -42.75
CA SER A 202 -4.46 -20.68 -41.84
C SER A 202 -3.27 -21.59 -42.19
N GLU A 203 -2.08 -21.03 -42.40
CA GLU A 203 -0.85 -21.78 -42.70
C GLU A 203 -0.32 -22.60 -41.51
N THR A 204 -0.95 -22.47 -40.33
CA THR A 204 -0.60 -23.21 -39.12
C THR A 204 -0.89 -24.70 -39.26
N VAL A 205 0.15 -25.48 -39.57
CA VAL A 205 0.11 -26.96 -39.64
C VAL A 205 -0.32 -27.54 -38.28
N HIS A 206 -1.57 -28.00 -38.19
CA HIS A 206 -2.08 -28.66 -36.99
C HIS A 206 -1.53 -30.09 -36.88
N HIS A 207 -0.47 -30.28 -36.09
CA HIS A 207 0.01 -31.62 -35.73
C HIS A 207 -0.98 -32.34 -34.80
N GLU A 208 -1.19 -33.64 -35.05
CA GLU A 208 -2.03 -34.47 -34.18
C GLU A 208 -1.39 -34.62 -32.79
N GLY A 209 -2.16 -34.36 -31.73
CA GLY A 209 -1.68 -34.26 -30.35
C GLY A 209 -1.62 -32.83 -29.78
N LEU A 210 -1.47 -31.78 -30.60
CA LEU A 210 -1.36 -30.37 -30.14
C LEU A 210 -2.72 -29.74 -29.74
N SER A 211 -3.64 -30.52 -29.20
CA SER A 211 -5.02 -30.11 -28.92
C SER A 211 -5.24 -30.01 -27.41
N SER A 212 -5.38 -28.79 -26.90
CA SER A 212 -5.55 -28.49 -25.46
C SER A 212 -6.68 -29.29 -24.76
N ASP A 213 -7.73 -29.71 -25.50
CA ASP A 213 -8.92 -30.37 -24.92
C ASP A 213 -9.58 -29.47 -23.87
N ASP A 214 -9.87 -28.24 -24.28
CA ASP A 214 -10.46 -27.19 -23.46
C ASP A 214 -11.98 -27.05 -23.69
N GLU A 215 -12.54 -27.83 -24.62
CA GLU A 215 -13.95 -27.66 -25.00
C GLU A 215 -14.91 -27.95 -23.84
N GLU A 216 -15.85 -27.04 -23.60
CA GLU A 216 -16.81 -27.09 -22.50
C GLU A 216 -18.26 -27.05 -23.03
N THR A 217 -19.23 -27.20 -22.12
CA THR A 217 -20.65 -27.05 -22.48
C THR A 217 -21.04 -25.59 -22.48
N THR A 218 -21.99 -25.21 -23.34
CA THR A 218 -22.49 -23.83 -23.38
C THR A 218 -23.16 -23.38 -22.08
N SER A 219 -23.66 -24.32 -21.27
CA SER A 219 -24.10 -24.06 -19.90
C SER A 219 -22.96 -23.66 -18.94
N GLN A 220 -21.76 -24.23 -19.10
CA GLN A 220 -20.57 -23.85 -18.34
C GLN A 220 -20.05 -22.48 -18.80
N GLU A 221 -19.94 -22.27 -20.12
CA GLU A 221 -19.54 -20.99 -20.74
C GLU A 221 -20.44 -19.82 -20.27
N VAL A 222 -21.76 -20.03 -20.23
CA VAL A 222 -22.73 -19.06 -19.73
C VAL A 222 -22.58 -18.81 -18.22
N PHE A 223 -22.48 -19.86 -17.41
CA PHE A 223 -22.29 -19.74 -15.95
C PHE A 223 -21.03 -18.96 -15.57
N TYR A 224 -19.91 -19.18 -16.28
CA TYR A 224 -18.67 -18.43 -16.06
C TYR A 224 -18.85 -16.94 -16.38
N ARG A 225 -19.45 -16.62 -17.53
CA ARG A 225 -19.73 -15.25 -17.94
C ARG A 225 -20.66 -14.53 -16.95
N GLU A 226 -21.73 -15.19 -16.50
CA GLU A 226 -22.67 -14.63 -15.53
C GLU A 226 -22.03 -14.43 -14.15
N THR A 227 -21.13 -15.33 -13.75
CA THR A 227 -20.33 -15.17 -12.52
C THR A 227 -19.39 -13.97 -12.61
N ILE A 228 -18.67 -13.79 -13.73
CA ILE A 228 -17.80 -12.63 -13.94
C ILE A 228 -18.62 -11.33 -13.96
N VAL A 229 -19.72 -11.25 -14.72
CA VAL A 229 -20.57 -10.04 -14.78
C VAL A 229 -21.11 -9.69 -13.39
N SER A 230 -21.58 -10.69 -12.62
CA SER A 230 -22.08 -10.48 -11.26
C SER A 230 -20.98 -10.08 -10.26
N VAL A 231 -19.72 -10.44 -10.49
CA VAL A 231 -18.59 -9.97 -9.66
C VAL A 231 -18.15 -8.57 -10.07
N LEU A 232 -18.04 -8.27 -11.37
CA LEU A 232 -17.65 -6.94 -11.85
C LEU A 232 -18.67 -5.88 -11.42
N GLN A 233 -19.97 -6.17 -11.52
CA GLN A 233 -20.99 -5.30 -10.93
C GLN A 233 -20.76 -5.11 -9.41
N GLY A 234 -20.44 -6.17 -8.68
CA GLY A 234 -20.11 -6.07 -7.25
C GLY A 234 -18.82 -5.29 -6.94
N VAL A 235 -17.91 -5.12 -7.91
CA VAL A 235 -16.72 -4.25 -7.80
C VAL A 235 -17.10 -2.78 -8.02
N ASP A 236 -17.97 -2.51 -9.00
CA ASP A 236 -18.44 -1.16 -9.29
C ASP A 236 -19.40 -0.64 -8.20
N ASP A 237 -20.26 -1.51 -7.65
CA ASP A 237 -21.21 -1.18 -6.57
C ASP A 237 -20.52 -0.97 -5.20
N LEU A 238 -19.31 -1.53 -4.99
CA LEU A 238 -18.62 -1.62 -3.69
C LEU A 238 -18.38 -0.28 -2.97
N PHE A 239 -18.11 0.79 -3.72
CA PHE A 239 -17.71 2.10 -3.22
C PHE A 239 -18.74 3.21 -3.52
N LEU A 240 -19.97 2.89 -3.94
CA LEU A 240 -21.02 3.88 -4.24
C LEU A 240 -21.44 4.75 -3.04
N ASP A 241 -21.13 4.30 -1.82
CA ASP A 241 -21.35 4.99 -0.55
C ASP A 241 -20.12 5.77 -0.04
N THR A 242 -19.00 5.71 -0.77
CA THR A 242 -17.67 6.14 -0.32
C THR A 242 -17.20 7.34 -1.14
N SER A 243 -16.65 8.36 -0.49
CA SER A 243 -16.07 9.54 -1.19
C SER A 243 -14.86 9.15 -2.04
N ASP A 244 -14.71 9.79 -3.20
CA ASP A 244 -13.60 9.60 -4.14
C ASP A 244 -12.21 9.77 -3.49
N GLU A 245 -12.12 10.52 -2.38
CA GLU A 245 -10.89 10.71 -1.60
C GLU A 245 -10.40 9.43 -0.89
N PHE A 246 -11.26 8.42 -0.73
CA PHE A 246 -10.96 7.16 -0.05
C PHE A 246 -11.02 5.93 -0.97
N CYS A 247 -11.50 6.08 -2.22
CA CYS A 247 -11.63 4.97 -3.17
C CYS A 247 -10.88 5.13 -4.50
N GLN A 248 -10.52 6.36 -4.92
CA GLN A 248 -9.68 6.58 -6.11
C GLN A 248 -8.20 6.57 -5.72
N LEU A 249 -7.39 5.85 -6.49
CA LEU A 249 -5.98 5.62 -6.16
C LEU A 249 -5.14 6.90 -6.27
N GLU A 250 -5.56 7.78 -7.18
CA GLU A 250 -5.01 9.10 -7.45
C GLU A 250 -5.09 10.01 -6.21
N HIS A 251 -6.28 10.22 -5.63
CA HIS A 251 -6.45 11.06 -4.43
C HIS A 251 -5.71 10.49 -3.21
N ILE A 252 -5.69 9.16 -3.06
CA ILE A 252 -4.96 8.47 -1.99
C ILE A 252 -3.45 8.72 -2.13
N MET A 253 -2.90 8.54 -3.33
CA MET A 253 -1.48 8.82 -3.59
C MET A 253 -1.16 10.31 -3.41
N GLN A 254 -1.97 11.22 -3.93
CA GLN A 254 -1.77 12.67 -3.79
C GLN A 254 -1.64 13.08 -2.31
N ARG A 255 -2.56 12.62 -1.46
CA ARG A 255 -2.58 12.90 -0.01
C ARG A 255 -1.40 12.30 0.74
N ILE A 256 -0.91 11.13 0.34
CA ILE A 256 0.29 10.50 0.93
C ILE A 256 1.57 11.21 0.48
N LEU A 257 1.66 11.55 -0.82
CA LEU A 257 2.84 12.19 -1.40
C LEU A 257 2.97 13.67 -0.99
N HIS A 258 1.91 14.32 -0.52
CA HIS A 258 2.01 15.62 0.13
C HIS A 258 2.88 15.58 1.41
N TRP A 259 2.88 14.47 2.16
CA TRP A 259 3.83 14.31 3.27
C TRP A 259 5.27 14.22 2.76
N LEU A 260 5.51 13.46 1.69
CA LEU A 260 6.84 13.37 1.08
C LEU A 260 7.34 14.74 0.56
N SER A 261 6.47 15.63 0.05
CA SER A 261 6.90 16.97 -0.38
C SER A 261 7.13 17.96 0.78
N VAL A 262 6.48 17.78 1.94
CA VAL A 262 6.63 18.68 3.11
C VAL A 262 7.74 18.23 4.07
N ASP A 263 7.96 16.92 4.25
CA ASP A 263 8.98 16.40 5.16
C ASP A 263 9.47 14.98 4.81
N PRO A 264 10.35 14.82 3.79
CA PRO A 264 10.86 13.50 3.37
C PRO A 264 11.49 12.68 4.50
N ILE A 265 12.12 13.34 5.47
CA ILE A 265 12.83 12.69 6.57
C ILE A 265 11.86 11.92 7.47
N SER A 266 10.71 12.51 7.84
CA SER A 266 9.72 11.82 8.66
C SER A 266 8.89 10.81 7.87
N PHE A 267 8.70 11.01 6.55
CA PHE A 267 8.08 10.04 5.66
C PHE A 267 8.84 8.72 5.60
N GLU A 268 10.18 8.78 5.46
CA GLU A 268 11.05 7.59 5.52
C GLU A 268 11.15 7.02 6.94
N GLN A 269 11.28 7.85 7.98
CA GLN A 269 11.33 7.37 9.38
C GLN A 269 10.02 6.72 9.86
N ALA A 270 8.87 7.06 9.25
CA ALA A 270 7.59 6.40 9.46
C ALA A 270 7.40 5.14 8.58
N TYR A 271 8.42 4.76 7.79
CA TYR A 271 8.43 3.57 6.91
C TYR A 271 7.30 3.55 5.88
N ILE A 272 6.80 4.71 5.43
CA ILE A 272 5.67 4.80 4.49
C ILE A 272 5.93 4.05 3.17
N PRO A 273 7.13 4.07 2.54
CA PRO A 273 7.40 3.26 1.34
C PRO A 273 7.21 1.76 1.52
N LEU A 274 7.47 1.23 2.72
CA LEU A 274 7.30 -0.19 3.06
C LEU A 274 5.82 -0.55 3.27
N CYS A 275 5.00 0.44 3.65
CA CYS A 275 3.57 0.29 3.89
C CYS A 275 2.70 0.50 2.64
N LEU A 276 3.14 1.34 1.69
CA LEU A 276 2.42 1.64 0.44
C LEU A 276 1.88 0.40 -0.29
N PRO A 277 2.66 -0.67 -0.56
CA PRO A 277 2.14 -1.86 -1.25
C PRO A 277 1.04 -2.63 -0.48
N LYS A 278 0.94 -2.45 0.85
CA LYS A 278 -0.16 -3.02 1.64
C LYS A 278 -1.42 -2.17 1.52
N LEU A 279 -1.27 -0.85 1.61
CA LEU A 279 -2.37 0.11 1.54
C LEU A 279 -3.02 0.16 0.15
N LEU A 280 -2.22 0.04 -0.91
CA LEU A 280 -2.69 0.02 -2.31
C LEU A 280 -3.26 -1.36 -2.72
N GLY A 281 -2.95 -2.41 -1.97
CA GLY A 281 -3.32 -3.80 -2.24
C GLY A 281 -4.81 -4.05 -2.51
N PRO A 282 -5.75 -3.52 -1.71
CA PRO A 282 -7.19 -3.72 -1.93
C PRO A 282 -7.65 -3.20 -3.30
N PHE A 283 -7.25 -1.99 -3.67
CA PHE A 283 -7.60 -1.36 -4.95
C PHE A 283 -6.98 -2.07 -6.15
N VAL A 284 -5.70 -2.44 -6.05
CA VAL A 284 -5.00 -3.20 -7.10
C VAL A 284 -5.61 -4.58 -7.28
N ARG A 285 -5.98 -5.28 -6.20
CA ARG A 285 -6.67 -6.60 -6.27
C ARG A 285 -8.02 -6.51 -6.97
N LEU A 286 -8.84 -5.50 -6.68
CA LEU A 286 -10.11 -5.27 -7.37
C LEU A 286 -9.91 -5.11 -8.88
N ARG A 287 -8.94 -4.31 -9.31
CA ARG A 287 -8.60 -4.12 -10.73
C ARG A 287 -7.95 -5.35 -11.38
N LEU A 288 -7.61 -6.39 -10.61
CA LEU A 288 -7.07 -7.68 -11.05
C LEU A 288 -8.08 -8.84 -10.91
N VAL A 289 -9.34 -8.59 -10.56
CA VAL A 289 -10.32 -9.65 -10.22
C VAL A 289 -10.56 -10.63 -11.37
N ASP A 290 -10.78 -10.13 -12.59
CA ASP A 290 -10.90 -10.91 -13.85
C ASP A 290 -9.61 -10.83 -14.71
N TRP A 291 -8.45 -10.59 -14.10
CA TRP A 291 -7.20 -10.66 -14.85
C TRP A 291 -6.80 -12.12 -15.09
N ARG A 292 -6.94 -12.56 -16.36
CA ARG A 292 -6.73 -13.95 -16.80
C ARG A 292 -5.57 -14.09 -17.79
N PRO A 293 -4.31 -13.78 -17.40
CA PRO A 293 -3.18 -13.67 -18.32
C PRO A 293 -2.87 -14.96 -19.09
N LEU A 294 -3.25 -16.13 -18.56
CA LEU A 294 -3.06 -17.42 -19.22
C LEU A 294 -3.97 -17.62 -20.45
N LYS A 295 -5.12 -16.93 -20.53
CA LYS A 295 -6.07 -17.01 -21.65
C LYS A 295 -6.19 -15.71 -22.45
N ASN A 296 -6.11 -14.56 -21.77
CA ASN A 296 -6.12 -13.24 -22.38
C ASN A 296 -4.94 -12.42 -21.79
N PRO A 297 -3.75 -12.44 -22.43
CA PRO A 297 -2.56 -11.77 -21.92
C PRO A 297 -2.65 -10.25 -22.08
N ALA A 298 -3.37 -9.60 -21.14
CA ALA A 298 -3.40 -8.15 -21.00
C ALA A 298 -2.18 -7.66 -20.19
N PRO A 299 -1.38 -6.69 -20.70
CA PRO A 299 -0.18 -6.19 -20.02
C PRO A 299 -0.55 -5.29 -18.82
N LEU A 300 0.27 -5.33 -17.78
CA LEU A 300 0.01 -4.57 -16.54
C LEU A 300 -0.05 -3.06 -16.79
N HIS A 301 0.82 -2.54 -17.64
CA HIS A 301 0.89 -1.10 -17.97
C HIS A 301 -0.35 -0.55 -18.71
N SER A 302 -1.26 -1.39 -19.21
CA SER A 302 -2.55 -0.93 -19.75
C SER A 302 -3.63 -0.74 -18.69
N MET A 303 -3.42 -1.23 -17.46
CA MET A 303 -4.44 -1.21 -16.40
C MET A 303 -4.56 0.16 -15.72
N PRO A 304 -5.75 0.57 -15.25
CA PRO A 304 -5.95 1.86 -14.59
C PRO A 304 -5.04 2.06 -13.36
N TRP A 305 -4.92 1.04 -12.49
CA TRP A 305 -4.09 1.13 -11.29
C TRP A 305 -2.61 1.41 -11.62
N TYR A 306 -2.09 0.84 -12.70
CA TYR A 306 -0.71 1.04 -13.12
C TYR A 306 -0.50 2.48 -13.57
N ARG A 307 -1.45 3.02 -14.34
CA ARG A 307 -1.41 4.41 -14.82
C ARG A 307 -1.52 5.42 -13.68
N ALA A 308 -2.38 5.16 -12.70
CA ALA A 308 -2.51 5.99 -11.50
C ALA A 308 -1.18 6.06 -10.73
N LEU A 309 -0.53 4.91 -10.48
CA LEU A 309 0.77 4.88 -9.79
C LEU A 309 1.94 5.42 -10.64
N LEU A 310 1.85 5.36 -11.97
CA LEU A 310 2.87 5.90 -12.89
C LEU A 310 2.82 7.43 -12.99
N LEU A 311 1.65 8.03 -12.73
CA LEU A 311 1.44 9.48 -12.74
C LEU A 311 1.50 10.11 -11.34
N ALA A 312 1.57 9.29 -10.28
CA ALA A 312 1.65 9.74 -8.91
C ALA A 312 2.91 10.61 -8.68
N GLY A 313 2.71 11.81 -8.13
CA GLY A 313 3.73 12.84 -7.95
C GLY A 313 3.64 13.97 -8.98
N LEU A 314 3.14 13.72 -10.20
CA LEU A 314 2.93 14.72 -11.24
C LEU A 314 1.65 15.57 -11.03
N ASP A 315 0.93 15.31 -9.95
CA ASP A 315 -0.47 15.63 -9.69
C ASP A 315 -0.66 16.81 -8.72
N ASN A 316 0.12 17.89 -8.90
CA ASN A 316 0.17 19.06 -8.00
C ASN A 316 0.53 18.70 -6.53
N SER A 317 1.17 17.54 -6.31
CA SER A 317 1.61 17.02 -5.00
C SER A 317 2.59 17.91 -4.23
N GLY A 318 3.21 18.89 -4.92
CA GLY A 318 4.31 19.70 -4.41
C GLY A 318 5.68 19.01 -4.46
N LEU A 319 5.79 17.80 -5.01
CA LEU A 319 7.06 17.08 -5.13
C LEU A 319 7.99 17.73 -6.16
N GLU A 320 9.20 18.07 -5.73
CA GLU A 320 10.31 18.49 -6.60
C GLU A 320 11.18 17.31 -7.03
N ASP A 321 11.38 16.32 -6.15
CA ASP A 321 12.15 15.10 -6.43
C ASP A 321 11.24 13.95 -6.91
N LEU A 322 11.27 13.70 -8.22
CA LEU A 322 10.59 12.58 -8.86
C LEU A 322 11.48 11.32 -8.99
N GLU A 323 12.78 11.42 -8.70
CA GLU A 323 13.71 10.28 -8.66
C GLU A 323 13.77 9.63 -7.27
N HIS A 324 13.04 10.19 -6.30
CA HIS A 324 12.96 9.70 -4.93
C HIS A 324 12.65 8.19 -4.86
N PRO A 325 13.40 7.38 -4.07
CA PRO A 325 13.27 5.91 -4.08
C PRO A 325 11.85 5.39 -3.80
N ALA A 326 11.06 6.10 -2.99
CA ALA A 326 9.66 5.76 -2.71
C ALA A 326 8.77 5.74 -3.96
N LEU A 327 9.05 6.59 -4.96
CA LEU A 327 8.35 6.65 -6.25
C LEU A 327 8.91 5.61 -7.21
N VAL A 328 10.24 5.57 -7.38
CA VAL A 328 10.93 4.66 -8.32
C VAL A 328 10.61 3.19 -7.99
N PHE A 329 10.54 2.82 -6.71
CA PHE A 329 10.19 1.47 -6.28
C PHE A 329 8.69 1.25 -5.99
N LEU A 330 7.81 2.23 -6.25
CA LEU A 330 6.37 2.13 -5.99
C LEU A 330 5.72 0.99 -6.77
N ILE A 331 5.76 1.07 -8.11
CA ILE A 331 5.21 0.06 -9.02
C ILE A 331 5.93 -1.29 -8.85
N PRO A 332 7.29 -1.37 -8.84
CA PRO A 332 7.99 -2.63 -8.58
C PRO A 332 7.55 -3.29 -7.27
N SER A 333 7.34 -2.54 -6.20
CA SER A 333 6.90 -3.10 -4.91
C SER A 333 5.42 -3.53 -4.93
N VAL A 334 4.56 -2.85 -5.67
CA VAL A 334 3.17 -3.28 -5.89
C VAL A 334 3.12 -4.57 -6.72
N VAL A 335 3.93 -4.69 -7.77
CA VAL A 335 4.08 -5.94 -8.54
C VAL A 335 4.62 -7.07 -7.65
N GLU A 336 5.66 -6.80 -6.86
CA GLU A 336 6.27 -7.75 -5.94
C GLU A 336 5.30 -8.28 -4.87
N LYS A 337 4.51 -7.39 -4.24
CA LYS A 337 3.68 -7.74 -3.07
C LYS A 337 2.23 -8.11 -3.39
N ILE A 338 1.71 -7.78 -4.57
CA ILE A 338 0.31 -8.04 -4.95
C ILE A 338 0.20 -8.90 -6.21
N VAL A 339 0.92 -8.54 -7.28
CA VAL A 339 0.79 -9.22 -8.58
C VAL A 339 1.46 -10.59 -8.56
N PHE A 340 2.67 -10.73 -8.02
CA PHE A 340 3.32 -12.05 -7.89
C PHE A 340 2.50 -13.05 -7.05
N PRO A 341 1.92 -12.72 -5.88
CA PRO A 341 0.98 -13.60 -5.18
C PRO A 341 -0.25 -14.00 -6.01
N LYS A 342 -0.87 -13.08 -6.77
CA LYS A 342 -2.01 -13.40 -7.65
C LYS A 342 -1.59 -14.36 -8.77
N ILE A 343 -0.42 -14.17 -9.39
CA ILE A 343 0.15 -15.10 -10.37
C ILE A 343 0.42 -16.47 -9.73
N ALA A 344 1.02 -16.51 -8.55
CA ALA A 344 1.31 -17.76 -7.84
C ALA A 344 0.02 -18.54 -7.48
N LYS A 345 -1.09 -17.83 -7.19
CA LYS A 345 -2.43 -18.43 -7.04
C LYS A 345 -2.92 -19.01 -8.37
N ILE A 346 -2.91 -18.22 -9.44
CA ILE A 346 -3.31 -18.63 -10.80
C ILE A 346 -2.52 -19.86 -11.29
N VAL A 347 -1.20 -19.90 -11.09
CA VAL A 347 -0.33 -21.02 -11.49
C VAL A 347 -0.58 -22.29 -10.66
N ARG A 348 -0.99 -22.16 -9.39
CA ARG A 348 -1.31 -23.30 -8.52
C ARG A 348 -2.68 -23.90 -8.80
N GLU A 349 -3.66 -23.05 -9.10
CA GLU A 349 -5.08 -23.40 -9.02
C GLU A 349 -5.80 -23.37 -10.38
N GLN A 350 -5.27 -22.65 -11.37
CA GLN A 350 -5.97 -22.39 -12.63
C GLN A 350 -5.18 -22.84 -13.87
N TRP A 351 -3.84 -22.88 -13.81
CA TRP A 351 -2.98 -23.29 -14.93
C TRP A 351 -3.14 -24.78 -15.28
N ASP A 352 -3.31 -25.05 -16.57
CA ASP A 352 -3.25 -26.37 -17.16
C ASP A 352 -1.87 -26.65 -17.83
N PRO A 353 -1.03 -27.53 -17.27
CA PRO A 353 0.27 -27.87 -17.85
C PRO A 353 0.17 -28.68 -19.16
N LEU A 354 -1.02 -29.17 -19.54
CA LEU A 354 -1.26 -29.78 -20.86
C LEU A 354 -1.70 -28.77 -21.91
N SER A 355 -2.04 -27.54 -21.52
CA SER A 355 -2.39 -26.46 -22.44
C SER A 355 -1.14 -25.75 -22.93
N LEU A 356 -0.82 -25.96 -24.22
CA LEU A 356 0.31 -25.29 -24.88
C LEU A 356 0.15 -23.75 -24.87
N SER A 357 -1.09 -23.25 -25.04
CA SER A 357 -1.36 -21.81 -25.05
C SER A 357 -1.21 -21.19 -23.67
N GLU A 358 -1.77 -21.80 -22.61
CA GLU A 358 -1.56 -21.28 -21.25
C GLU A 358 -0.09 -21.34 -20.84
N SER A 359 0.60 -22.43 -21.16
CA SER A 359 2.02 -22.61 -20.81
C SER A 359 2.93 -21.63 -21.57
N SER A 360 2.60 -21.32 -22.84
CA SER A 360 3.28 -20.26 -23.61
C SER A 360 2.99 -18.88 -23.05
N ASN A 361 1.73 -18.58 -22.70
CA ASN A 361 1.34 -17.29 -22.11
C ASN A 361 1.97 -17.08 -20.73
N LEU A 362 2.08 -18.13 -19.91
CA LEU A 362 2.81 -18.12 -18.64
C LEU A 362 4.30 -17.86 -18.85
N ALA A 363 4.92 -18.55 -19.80
CA ALA A 363 6.34 -18.37 -20.12
C ALA A 363 6.65 -16.96 -20.65
N GLN A 364 5.73 -16.36 -21.42
CA GLN A 364 5.84 -14.96 -21.86
C GLN A 364 5.65 -13.99 -20.69
N LEU A 365 4.58 -14.14 -19.90
CA LEU A 365 4.31 -13.32 -18.71
C LEU A 365 5.51 -13.27 -17.75
N LEU A 366 6.10 -14.43 -17.45
CA LEU A 366 7.25 -14.52 -16.54
C LEU A 366 8.52 -13.90 -17.12
N ARG A 367 8.72 -13.89 -18.45
CA ARG A 367 9.83 -13.16 -19.08
C ARG A 367 9.61 -11.66 -18.99
N THR A 368 8.45 -11.17 -19.42
CA THR A 368 8.08 -9.74 -19.33
C THR A 368 8.22 -9.22 -17.89
N LEU A 369 7.85 -10.01 -16.88
CA LEU A 369 8.00 -9.62 -15.47
C LEU A 369 9.45 -9.58 -14.96
N VAL A 370 10.37 -10.33 -15.59
CA VAL A 370 11.81 -10.32 -15.29
C VAL A 370 12.57 -9.26 -16.11
N GLU A 371 12.01 -8.86 -17.25
CA GLU A 371 12.59 -7.88 -18.18
C GLU A 371 12.11 -6.44 -17.91
N GLU A 372 10.85 -6.22 -17.50
CA GLU A 372 10.28 -4.87 -17.28
C GLU A 372 10.51 -4.31 -15.87
N TYR A 373 10.67 -5.13 -14.83
CA TYR A 373 10.69 -4.67 -13.43
C TYR A 373 12.08 -4.80 -12.79
N PRO A 374 12.64 -3.73 -12.20
CA PRO A 374 13.98 -3.76 -11.61
C PRO A 374 14.03 -4.70 -10.41
N LYS A 375 15.12 -5.47 -10.32
CA LYS A 375 15.44 -6.24 -9.11
C LYS A 375 15.81 -5.28 -7.99
N LYS A 376 15.40 -5.58 -6.76
CA LYS A 376 15.90 -4.88 -5.54
C LYS A 376 17.32 -5.29 -5.12
N TYR A 377 18.00 -6.08 -5.96
CA TYR A 377 19.33 -6.64 -5.73
C TYR A 377 20.08 -6.74 -7.07
N ASP A 378 20.73 -5.66 -7.47
CA ASP A 378 21.91 -5.58 -8.34
C ASP A 378 22.74 -4.38 -7.85
#